data_AF-A0A969KNL2-F1
#
_entry.id   AF-A0A969KNL2-F1
#
_cell.length_a   1.000
_cell.length_b   1.000
_cell.length_c   1.000
_cell.angle_alpha   90.00
_cell.angle_beta   90.00
_cell.angle_gamma   90.00
#
_symmetry.space_group_name_H-M   'P 1'
#
loop_
_entity.id
_entity.type
_entity.pdbx_description
1 polymer ?
#
loop_
_entity_poly.entity_id
_entity_poly.type
_entity_poly.pdbx_seq_one_letter_code
_entity_poly.pdbx_strand_id
1 'polypeptide(L)'
;MRNEIIEVLVRSWWGIAAIVGGGCWAVKSLAILTTGDQPDYLFELAPIALATATLGLVLTWHREYRSSRLPVGLGAVALVSASLASVSYIVQGDDEGLFGLTLMIAMLSIIALLFWVGRPLWRTREGEQWRAIPYPLGWAFIVAMPLGGLLSALNERLLEIPLLAISIGWIWLGIAWIATTSHVKG
;
A
#
# COMPACT_ATOMS: atom_id res chain seq x y z
N MET A 1 2.17 -3.59 -30.65
CA MET A 1 2.23 -4.97 -30.11
C MET A 1 3.27 -5.19 -28.99
N ARG A 2 4.60 -5.24 -29.23
CA ARG A 2 5.58 -5.53 -28.14
C ARG A 2 5.51 -4.54 -26.97
N ASN A 3 5.38 -3.25 -27.26
CA ASN A 3 5.33 -2.20 -26.23
C ASN A 3 4.03 -2.23 -25.41
N GLU A 4 2.90 -2.64 -26.00
CA GLU A 4 1.62 -2.77 -25.31
C GLU A 4 1.63 -3.94 -24.33
N ILE A 5 2.23 -5.07 -24.72
CA ILE A 5 2.38 -6.23 -23.84
C ILE A 5 3.22 -5.87 -22.61
N ILE A 6 4.34 -5.17 -22.80
CA ILE A 6 5.21 -4.72 -21.71
C ILE A 6 4.44 -3.78 -20.77
N GLU A 7 3.65 -2.84 -21.31
CA GLU A 7 2.87 -1.91 -20.50
C GLU A 7 1.79 -2.61 -19.67
N VAL A 8 1.09 -3.59 -20.24
CA VAL A 8 0.10 -4.40 -19.52
C VAL A 8 0.76 -5.20 -18.40
N LEU A 9 1.93 -5.81 -18.66
CA LEU A 9 2.67 -6.56 -17.65
C LEU A 9 3.13 -5.67 -16.49
N VAL A 10 3.69 -4.50 -16.80
CA VAL A 10 4.15 -3.53 -15.80
C VAL A 10 3.00 -3.02 -14.95
N ARG A 11 1.86 -2.65 -15.54
CA ARG A 11 0.68 -2.20 -14.77
C ARG A 11 0.12 -3.32 -13.91
N SER A 12 0.07 -4.55 -14.43
CA SER A 12 -0.42 -5.72 -13.69
C SER A 12 0.48 -6.03 -12.49
N TRP A 13 1.79 -5.83 -12.61
CA TRP A 13 2.74 -5.98 -11.52
C TRP A 13 2.44 -5.05 -10.34
N TRP A 14 2.08 -3.78 -10.59
CA TRP A 14 1.70 -2.85 -9.53
C TRP A 14 0.41 -3.26 -8.81
N GLY A 15 -0.57 -3.78 -9.56
CA GLY A 15 -1.79 -4.34 -8.97
C GLY A 15 -1.52 -5.59 -8.14
N ILE A 16 -0.64 -6.49 -8.61
CA ILE A 16 -0.22 -7.68 -7.87
C ILE A 16 0.49 -7.26 -6.58
N ALA A 17 1.37 -6.26 -6.62
CA ALA A 17 2.05 -5.76 -5.43
C ALA A 17 1.04 -5.24 -4.38
N ALA A 18 -0.03 -4.55 -4.81
CA ALA A 18 -1.10 -4.11 -3.91
C ALA A 18 -1.83 -5.30 -3.25
N ILE A 19 -2.16 -6.34 -4.04
CA ILE A 19 -2.81 -7.56 -3.55
C ILE A 19 -1.91 -8.30 -2.57
N VAL A 20 -0.62 -8.45 -2.88
CA VAL A 20 0.34 -9.14 -2.02
C VAL A 20 0.53 -8.38 -0.71
N GLY A 21 0.76 -7.06 -0.76
CA GLY A 21 0.92 -6.24 0.44
C GLY A 21 -0.32 -6.23 1.32
N GLY A 22 -1.50 -6.01 0.73
CA GLY A 22 -2.77 -6.10 1.43
C GLY A 22 -3.07 -7.50 1.96
N GLY A 23 -2.74 -8.55 1.19
CA GLY A 23 -2.91 -9.94 1.60
C GLY A 23 -2.07 -10.31 2.82
N CYS A 24 -0.79 -9.93 2.83
CA CYS A 24 0.10 -10.15 3.97
C CYS A 24 -0.44 -9.49 5.25
N TRP A 25 -0.87 -8.22 5.19
CA TRP A 25 -1.48 -7.57 6.34
C TRP A 25 -2.84 -8.17 6.72
N ALA A 26 -3.69 -8.56 5.77
CA ALA A 26 -4.96 -9.21 6.07
C ALA A 26 -4.76 -10.54 6.81
N VAL A 27 -3.84 -11.38 6.33
CA VAL A 27 -3.50 -12.65 6.98
C VAL A 27 -2.92 -12.40 8.38
N LYS A 28 -2.02 -11.42 8.53
CA LYS A 28 -1.49 -11.01 9.83
C LYS A 28 -2.61 -10.61 10.80
N SER A 29 -3.46 -9.68 10.38
CA SER A 29 -4.54 -9.17 11.22
C SER A 29 -5.52 -10.27 11.62
N LEU A 30 -5.87 -11.18 10.70
CA LEU A 30 -6.72 -12.34 11.02
C LEU A 30 -6.05 -13.31 11.99
N ALA A 31 -4.75 -13.58 11.85
CA ALA A 31 -4.00 -14.44 12.76
C ALA A 31 -4.00 -13.87 14.19
N ILE A 32 -3.68 -12.58 14.36
CA ILE A 32 -3.66 -11.92 15.67
C ILE A 32 -5.08 -11.83 16.28
N LEU A 33 -6.10 -11.55 15.47
CA LEU A 33 -7.49 -11.53 15.95
C LEU A 33 -7.95 -12.90 16.46
N THR A 34 -7.55 -13.98 15.81
CA THR A 34 -8.03 -15.34 16.12
C THR A 34 -7.20 -16.03 17.20
N THR A 35 -5.87 -15.91 17.14
CA THR A 35 -4.94 -16.62 18.04
C THR A 35 -4.40 -15.69 19.13
N GLY A 36 -4.19 -14.41 18.81
CA GLY A 36 -3.41 -13.48 19.63
C GLY A 36 -1.93 -13.47 19.32
N ASP A 37 -1.46 -14.37 18.46
CA ASP A 37 -0.05 -14.50 18.11
C ASP A 37 0.25 -13.72 16.83
N GLN A 38 1.39 -13.04 16.81
CA GLN A 38 1.87 -12.31 15.65
C GLN A 38 2.64 -13.28 14.72
N PRO A 39 2.21 -13.46 13.46
CA PRO A 39 2.96 -14.25 12.51
C PRO A 39 4.24 -13.52 12.06
N ASP A 40 5.35 -14.24 12.07
CA ASP A 40 6.65 -13.73 11.65
C ASP A 40 6.68 -13.37 10.15
N TYR A 41 7.50 -12.38 9.78
CA TYR A 41 7.87 -12.01 8.40
C TYR A 41 6.77 -11.39 7.50
N LEU A 42 5.48 -11.58 7.82
CA LEU A 42 4.38 -11.01 7.04
C LEU A 42 4.30 -9.50 7.16
N PHE A 43 4.69 -8.95 8.31
CA PHE A 43 4.62 -7.53 8.58
C PHE A 43 5.70 -6.74 7.84
N GLU A 44 6.83 -7.38 7.57
CA GLU A 44 8.03 -6.80 6.98
C GLU A 44 7.94 -6.77 5.46
N LEU A 45 7.31 -7.79 4.85
CA LEU A 45 7.16 -7.87 3.40
C LEU A 45 6.06 -6.95 2.87
N ALA A 46 4.99 -6.74 3.65
CA ALA A 46 3.85 -5.94 3.24
C ALA A 46 4.23 -4.47 2.89
N PRO A 47 4.97 -3.72 3.73
CA PRO A 47 5.41 -2.36 3.41
C PRO A 47 6.12 -2.22 2.07
N ILE A 48 6.99 -3.17 1.70
CA ILE A 48 7.70 -3.15 0.42
C ILE A 48 6.70 -3.27 -0.73
N ALA A 49 5.78 -4.23 -0.63
CA ALA A 49 4.78 -4.47 -1.67
C ALA A 49 3.81 -3.28 -1.82
N LEU A 50 3.38 -2.69 -0.70
CA LEU A 50 2.53 -1.50 -0.67
C LEU A 50 3.26 -0.25 -1.20
N ALA A 51 4.51 -0.03 -0.83
CA ALA A 51 5.33 1.06 -1.37
C ALA A 51 5.53 0.90 -2.89
N THR A 52 5.76 -0.34 -3.35
CA THR A 52 5.89 -0.68 -4.76
C THR A 52 4.60 -0.37 -5.54
N ALA A 53 3.44 -0.78 -5.02
CA ALA A 53 2.14 -0.46 -5.60
C ALA A 53 1.89 1.05 -5.66
N THR A 54 2.25 1.76 -4.60
CA THR A 54 2.11 3.23 -4.51
C THR A 54 3.01 3.94 -5.52
N LEU A 55 4.26 3.50 -5.68
CA LEU A 55 5.16 4.00 -6.72
C LEU A 55 4.58 3.75 -8.12
N GLY A 56 3.98 2.58 -8.35
CA GLY A 56 3.22 2.29 -9.57
C GLY A 56 2.11 3.31 -9.85
N LEU A 57 1.37 3.74 -8.81
CA LEU A 57 0.27 4.71 -8.95
C LEU A 57 0.84 6.06 -9.40
N VAL A 58 1.91 6.48 -8.73
CA VAL A 58 2.63 7.72 -9.01
C VAL A 58 3.18 7.74 -10.43
N LEU A 59 3.84 6.66 -10.86
CA LEU A 59 4.42 6.57 -12.20
C LEU A 59 3.35 6.58 -13.29
N THR A 60 2.23 5.88 -13.05
CA THR A 60 1.07 5.87 -13.96
C THR A 60 0.50 7.28 -14.10
N TRP A 61 0.26 7.95 -12.98
CA TRP A 61 -0.24 9.33 -12.95
C TRP A 61 0.73 10.33 -13.59
N HIS A 62 2.04 10.22 -13.30
CA HIS A 62 3.06 11.07 -13.89
C HIS A 62 3.12 10.92 -15.42
N ARG A 63 2.98 9.70 -15.93
CA ARG A 63 2.97 9.42 -17.37
C ARG A 63 1.74 10.00 -18.06
N GLU A 64 0.56 9.90 -17.45
CA GLU A 64 -0.71 10.39 -18.01
C GLU A 64 -0.79 11.93 -18.01
N TYR A 65 -0.38 12.58 -16.91
CA TYR A 65 -0.60 14.01 -16.71
C TYR A 65 0.67 14.88 -16.79
N ARG A 66 1.84 14.30 -17.09
CA ARG A 66 3.16 14.98 -17.13
C ARG A 66 3.41 15.89 -15.92
N SER A 67 3.06 15.38 -14.74
CA SER A 67 3.11 16.11 -13.49
C SER A 67 4.54 16.34 -12.96
N SER A 68 4.66 17.06 -11.83
CA SER A 68 5.90 17.17 -11.06
C SER A 68 6.55 15.81 -10.77
N ARG A 69 7.88 15.78 -10.71
CA ARG A 69 8.66 14.59 -10.31
C ARG A 69 8.72 14.39 -8.79
N LEU A 70 8.24 15.36 -7.99
CA LEU A 70 8.27 15.27 -6.52
C LEU A 70 7.59 14.00 -5.97
N PRO A 71 6.37 13.63 -6.41
CA PRO A 71 5.75 12.39 -5.95
C PRO A 71 6.54 11.13 -6.31
N VAL A 72 7.27 11.13 -7.43
CA VAL A 72 8.15 10.01 -7.82
C VAL A 72 9.28 9.88 -6.80
N GLY A 73 9.90 10.99 -6.41
CA GLY A 73 10.91 11.02 -5.36
C GLY A 73 10.36 10.51 -4.02
N LEU A 74 9.17 10.94 -3.63
CA LEU A 74 8.53 10.46 -2.40
C LEU A 74 8.17 8.96 -2.47
N GLY A 75 7.79 8.45 -3.65
CA GLY A 75 7.57 7.02 -3.88
C GLY A 75 8.87 6.21 -3.75
N ALA A 76 9.99 6.75 -4.23
CA ALA A 76 11.30 6.14 -4.04
C ALA A 76 11.70 6.13 -2.56
N VAL A 77 11.46 7.23 -1.83
CA VAL A 77 11.67 7.28 -0.36
C VAL A 77 10.82 6.21 0.33
N ALA A 78 9.53 6.10 0.00
CA ALA A 78 8.66 5.08 0.57
C ALA A 78 9.24 3.66 0.38
N LEU A 79 9.69 3.34 -0.84
CA LEU A 79 10.22 2.03 -1.18
C LEU A 79 11.56 1.73 -0.50
N VAL A 80 12.48 2.70 -0.50
CA VAL A 80 13.78 2.56 0.17
C VAL A 80 13.58 2.41 1.67
N SER A 81 12.75 3.25 2.29
CA SER A 81 12.47 3.17 3.72
C SER A 81 11.77 1.86 4.10
N ALA A 82 10.81 1.38 3.31
CA ALA A 82 10.18 0.08 3.53
C ALA A 82 11.20 -1.07 3.44
N SER A 83 12.08 -1.03 2.44
CA SER A 83 13.12 -2.05 2.26
C SER A 83 14.14 -2.02 3.39
N LEU A 84 14.54 -0.83 3.84
CA LEU A 84 15.43 -0.66 5.00
C LEU A 84 14.79 -1.16 6.29
N ALA A 85 13.49 -0.96 6.47
CA ALA A 85 12.76 -1.50 7.61
C ALA A 85 12.85 -3.04 7.61
N SER A 86 12.49 -3.70 6.51
CA SER A 86 12.53 -5.16 6.43
C SER A 86 13.95 -5.72 6.62
N VAL A 87 14.97 -5.08 6.04
CA VAL A 87 16.36 -5.48 6.23
C VAL A 87 16.82 -5.28 7.68
N SER A 88 16.46 -4.14 8.29
CA SER A 88 16.79 -3.87 9.70
C SER A 88 16.19 -4.92 10.62
N TYR A 89 14.93 -5.29 10.41
CA TYR A 89 14.25 -6.32 11.19
C TYR A 89 14.93 -7.69 11.02
N ILE A 90 15.24 -8.09 9.79
CA ILE A 90 15.89 -9.39 9.51
C ILE A 90 17.28 -9.49 10.16
N VAL A 91 18.04 -8.39 10.16
CA VAL A 91 19.44 -8.39 10.64
C VAL A 91 19.55 -8.17 12.15
N GLN A 92 18.72 -7.30 12.72
CA GLN A 92 18.89 -6.78 14.08
C GLN A 92 17.69 -7.09 15.00
N GLY A 93 16.60 -7.64 14.47
CA GLY A 93 15.36 -7.81 15.22
C GLY A 93 14.67 -6.47 15.52
N ASP A 94 13.74 -6.51 16.49
CA ASP A 94 12.89 -5.38 16.85
C ASP A 94 13.55 -4.41 17.86
N ASP A 95 14.53 -4.90 18.65
CA ASP A 95 14.98 -4.23 19.88
C ASP A 95 16.09 -3.19 19.70
N GLU A 96 16.86 -3.22 18.60
CA GLU A 96 18.06 -2.37 18.43
C GLU A 96 18.15 -1.65 17.07
N GLY A 97 17.10 -1.69 16.25
CA GLY A 97 17.15 -1.30 14.84
C GLY A 97 16.56 0.05 14.44
N LEU A 98 16.83 0.46 13.20
CA LEU A 98 16.17 1.58 12.52
C LEU A 98 14.75 1.21 12.03
N PHE A 99 14.26 0.02 12.38
CA PHE A 99 13.01 -0.56 11.89
C PHE A 99 11.81 0.37 12.09
N GLY A 100 11.52 0.76 13.33
CA GLY A 100 10.35 1.61 13.63
C GLY A 100 10.38 2.95 12.90
N LEU A 101 11.53 3.63 12.88
CA LEU A 101 11.68 4.93 12.20
C LEU A 101 11.53 4.81 10.68
N THR A 102 12.21 3.83 10.06
CA THR A 102 12.15 3.64 8.61
C THR A 102 10.78 3.15 8.15
N LEU A 103 10.13 2.29 8.92
CA LEU A 103 8.75 1.88 8.69
C LEU A 103 7.77 3.08 8.78
N MET A 104 7.93 3.93 9.80
CA MET A 104 7.11 5.13 9.94
C MET A 104 7.27 6.06 8.73
N ILE A 105 8.51 6.32 8.29
CA ILE A 105 8.78 7.14 7.10
C ILE A 105 8.13 6.52 5.86
N ALA A 106 8.21 5.20 5.69
CA ALA A 106 7.58 4.50 4.58
C ALA A 106 6.05 4.68 4.59
N MET A 107 5.41 4.45 5.74
CA MET A 107 3.95 4.56 5.88
C MET A 107 3.46 5.99 5.68
N LEU A 108 4.12 6.97 6.27
CA LEU A 108 3.77 8.38 6.07
C LEU A 108 3.93 8.80 4.60
N SER A 109 4.97 8.31 3.93
CA SER A 109 5.18 8.56 2.50
C SER A 109 4.07 7.94 1.65
N ILE A 110 3.66 6.69 1.95
CA ILE A 110 2.53 6.03 1.28
C ILE A 110 1.24 6.83 1.49
N ILE A 111 0.92 7.22 2.72
CA ILE A 111 -0.29 7.99 3.05
C ILE A 111 -0.28 9.34 2.30
N ALA A 112 0.85 10.05 2.32
CA ALA A 112 1.00 11.31 1.60
C ALA A 112 0.78 11.14 0.09
N LEU A 113 1.29 10.06 -0.51
CA LEU A 113 1.10 9.75 -1.93
C LEU A 113 -0.34 9.37 -2.26
N LEU A 114 -1.01 8.60 -1.40
CA LEU A 114 -2.43 8.29 -1.54
C LEU A 114 -3.29 9.55 -1.58
N PHE A 115 -2.96 10.58 -0.79
CA PHE A 115 -3.64 11.87 -0.88
C PHE A 115 -3.23 12.69 -2.10
N TRP A 116 -1.93 12.82 -2.35
CA TRP A 116 -1.41 13.68 -3.42
C TRP A 116 -1.85 13.18 -4.79
N VAL A 117 -1.66 11.89 -5.07
CA VAL A 117 -2.00 11.27 -6.35
C VAL A 117 -3.46 10.83 -6.36
N GLY A 118 -3.99 10.34 -5.24
CA GLY A 118 -5.38 9.87 -5.20
C GLY A 118 -6.40 10.98 -5.37
N ARG A 119 -6.18 12.19 -4.84
CA ARG A 119 -7.16 13.29 -4.98
C ARG A 119 -7.45 13.67 -6.44
N PRO A 120 -6.46 13.89 -7.32
CA PRO A 120 -6.73 14.13 -8.73
C PRO A 120 -7.32 12.91 -9.44
N LEU A 121 -6.84 11.68 -9.16
CA LEU A 121 -7.40 10.45 -9.73
C LEU A 121 -8.89 10.27 -9.37
N TRP A 122 -9.26 10.56 -8.13
CA TRP A 122 -10.64 10.51 -7.65
C TRP A 122 -11.56 11.46 -8.44
N ARG A 123 -11.04 12.63 -8.86
CA ARG A 123 -11.78 13.60 -9.66
C ARG A 123 -11.94 13.18 -11.12
N THR A 124 -11.03 12.35 -11.63
CA THR A 124 -11.03 11.85 -13.02
C THR A 124 -11.36 10.37 -13.11
N ARG A 125 -12.12 9.84 -12.15
CA ARG A 125 -12.39 8.41 -11.98
C ARG A 125 -13.34 7.78 -13.01
N GLU A 126 -13.84 8.56 -13.96
CA GLU A 126 -14.76 8.06 -14.98
C GLU A 126 -14.05 7.00 -15.85
N GLY A 127 -14.67 5.82 -15.99
CA GLY A 127 -14.17 4.73 -16.83
C GLY A 127 -13.14 3.79 -16.21
N GLU A 128 -12.47 4.15 -15.11
CA GLU A 128 -11.45 3.30 -14.47
C GLU A 128 -11.65 3.21 -12.95
N GLN A 129 -12.26 2.10 -12.50
CA GLN A 129 -12.66 1.91 -11.09
C GLN A 129 -11.50 2.07 -10.09
N TRP A 130 -10.28 1.65 -10.45
CA TRP A 130 -9.12 1.74 -9.57
C TRP A 130 -8.78 3.18 -9.18
N ARG A 131 -9.10 4.17 -10.03
CA ARG A 131 -8.85 5.60 -9.74
C ARG A 131 -9.67 6.12 -8.56
N ALA A 132 -10.78 5.45 -8.24
CA ALA A 132 -11.65 5.82 -7.12
C ALA A 132 -11.09 5.37 -5.76
N ILE A 133 -10.09 4.50 -5.70
CA ILE A 133 -9.72 3.84 -4.44
C ILE A 133 -8.63 4.58 -3.63
N PRO A 134 -7.56 5.15 -4.24
CA PRO A 134 -6.43 5.67 -3.48
C PRO A 134 -6.77 6.80 -2.48
N TYR A 135 -7.66 7.73 -2.84
CA TYR A 135 -8.00 8.86 -1.97
C TYR A 135 -8.80 8.44 -0.71
N PRO A 136 -9.90 7.68 -0.83
CA PRO A 136 -10.54 7.08 0.33
C PRO A 136 -9.61 6.19 1.17
N LEU A 137 -8.71 5.44 0.52
CA LEU A 137 -7.77 4.58 1.23
C LEU A 137 -6.79 5.39 2.09
N GLY A 138 -6.32 6.55 1.60
CA GLY A 138 -5.54 7.49 2.41
C GLY A 138 -6.30 7.98 3.64
N TRP A 139 -7.59 8.29 3.50
CA TRP A 139 -8.45 8.64 4.64
C TRP A 139 -8.64 7.47 5.62
N ALA A 140 -8.77 6.25 5.11
CA ALA A 140 -8.88 5.06 5.95
C ALA A 140 -7.68 4.93 6.90
N PHE A 141 -6.44 5.20 6.44
CA PHE A 141 -5.27 5.25 7.31
C PHE A 141 -5.37 6.32 8.40
N ILE A 142 -5.79 7.53 8.06
CA ILE A 142 -5.91 8.63 9.03
C ILE A 142 -6.96 8.32 10.11
N VAL A 143 -8.07 7.68 9.74
CA VAL A 143 -9.13 7.29 10.68
C VAL A 143 -8.74 6.04 11.48
N ALA A 144 -8.05 5.09 10.85
CA ALA A 144 -7.64 3.85 11.48
C ALA A 144 -6.63 4.06 12.61
N MET A 145 -5.73 5.04 12.51
CA MET A 145 -4.73 5.29 13.56
C MET A 145 -5.36 5.61 14.94
N PRO A 146 -6.19 6.65 15.11
CA PRO A 146 -6.83 6.92 16.40
C PRO A 146 -7.80 5.82 16.81
N LEU A 147 -8.53 5.22 15.85
CA LEU A 147 -9.44 4.12 16.14
C LEU A 147 -8.69 2.88 16.66
N GLY A 148 -7.57 2.52 16.05
CA GLY A 148 -6.69 1.44 16.49
C GLY A 148 -6.11 1.72 17.87
N GLY A 149 -5.69 2.96 18.14
CA GLY A 149 -5.27 3.39 19.47
C GLY A 149 -6.35 3.19 20.53
N LEU A 150 -7.58 3.65 20.27
CA LEU A 150 -8.72 3.46 21.18
C LEU A 150 -9.08 1.99 21.39
N LEU A 151 -9.08 1.18 20.32
CA LEU A 151 -9.38 -0.24 20.38
C LEU A 151 -8.30 -1.02 21.14
N SER A 152 -7.02 -0.68 20.95
CA SER A 152 -5.90 -1.31 21.65
C SER A 152 -5.96 -1.11 23.16
N ALA A 153 -6.51 0.00 23.64
CA ALA A 153 -6.71 0.27 25.06
C ALA A 153 -7.76 -0.67 25.70
N LEU A 154 -8.67 -1.24 24.91
CA LEU A 154 -9.63 -2.25 25.38
C LEU A 154 -9.04 -3.66 25.30
N ASN A 155 -8.41 -3.97 24.16
CA ASN A 155 -7.70 -5.21 23.93
C ASN A 155 -6.76 -4.99 22.74
N GLU A 156 -5.47 -5.27 22.92
CA GLU A 156 -4.45 -5.08 21.89
C GLU A 156 -4.83 -5.74 20.56
N ARG A 157 -5.49 -6.91 20.58
CA ARG A 157 -5.92 -7.60 19.36
C ARG A 157 -6.88 -6.79 18.50
N LEU A 158 -7.67 -5.89 19.08
CA LEU A 158 -8.67 -5.11 18.35
C LEU A 158 -8.03 -4.03 17.45
N LEU A 159 -6.75 -3.70 17.64
CA LEU A 159 -6.01 -2.79 16.75
C LEU A 159 -5.97 -3.31 15.30
N GLU A 160 -6.11 -4.63 15.14
CA GLU A 160 -6.04 -5.32 13.85
C GLU A 160 -7.32 -5.15 13.02
N ILE A 161 -8.44 -4.75 13.61
CA ILE A 161 -9.70 -4.56 12.87
C ILE A 161 -9.56 -3.42 11.84
N PRO A 162 -9.10 -2.20 12.22
CA PRO A 162 -8.81 -1.16 11.24
C PRO A 162 -7.75 -1.55 10.20
N LEU A 163 -6.71 -2.29 10.59
CA LEU A 163 -5.66 -2.74 9.66
C LEU A 163 -6.20 -3.73 8.64
N LEU A 164 -7.07 -4.66 9.05
CA LEU A 164 -7.74 -5.59 8.14
C LEU A 164 -8.61 -4.83 7.12
N ALA A 165 -9.33 -3.79 7.54
CA ALA A 165 -10.12 -2.97 6.63
C ALA A 165 -9.26 -2.24 5.58
N ILE A 166 -8.13 -1.66 6.00
CA ILE A 166 -7.15 -1.05 5.08
C ILE A 166 -6.60 -2.09 4.11
N SER A 167 -6.29 -3.29 4.61
CA SER A 167 -5.76 -4.41 3.83
C SER A 167 -6.71 -4.83 2.71
N ILE A 168 -8.01 -4.93 3.01
CA ILE A 168 -9.06 -5.20 2.02
C ILE A 168 -9.11 -4.07 0.98
N GLY A 169 -8.93 -2.81 1.39
CA GLY A 169 -8.85 -1.68 0.47
C GLY A 169 -7.70 -1.78 -0.52
N TRP A 170 -6.52 -2.23 -0.08
CA TRP A 170 -5.37 -2.49 -0.96
C TRP A 170 -5.61 -3.65 -1.93
N ILE A 171 -6.19 -4.75 -1.44
CA ILE A 171 -6.55 -5.90 -2.29
C ILE A 171 -7.54 -5.46 -3.37
N TRP A 172 -8.57 -4.69 -2.99
CA TRP A 172 -9.55 -4.17 -3.93
C TRP A 172 -8.93 -3.24 -4.97
N LEU A 173 -8.03 -2.34 -4.53
CA LEU A 173 -7.25 -1.49 -5.45
C LEU A 173 -6.51 -2.33 -6.49
N GLY A 174 -5.77 -3.35 -6.05
CA GLY A 174 -5.01 -4.20 -6.96
C GLY A 174 -5.88 -4.98 -7.94
N ILE A 175 -7.00 -5.56 -7.48
CA ILE A 175 -7.96 -6.26 -8.35
C ILE A 175 -8.56 -5.31 -9.38
N ALA A 176 -9.06 -4.14 -8.95
CA ALA A 176 -9.66 -3.16 -9.84
C ALA A 176 -8.65 -2.67 -10.90
N TRP A 177 -7.39 -2.52 -10.51
CA TRP A 177 -6.34 -2.07 -11.40
C TRP A 177 -5.98 -3.12 -12.46
N ILE A 178 -5.84 -4.39 -12.08
CA ILE A 178 -5.62 -5.51 -13.01
C ILE A 178 -6.83 -5.71 -13.94
N ALA A 179 -8.05 -5.59 -13.41
CA ALA A 179 -9.26 -5.73 -14.23
C ALA A 179 -9.31 -4.69 -15.36
N THR A 180 -8.83 -3.46 -15.12
CA THR A 180 -8.80 -2.44 -16.19
C THR A 180 -7.71 -2.66 -17.24
N THR A 181 -6.62 -3.38 -16.93
CA THR A 181 -5.55 -3.65 -17.93
C THR A 181 -5.94 -4.73 -18.93
N SER A 182 -6.90 -5.60 -18.59
CA SER A 182 -7.39 -6.67 -19.48
C SER A 182 -8.39 -6.18 -20.54
N HIS A 183 -9.05 -5.05 -20.32
CA HIS A 183 -10.05 -4.48 -21.23
C HIS A 183 -9.47 -3.67 -22.42
N VAL A 184 -8.16 -3.39 -22.45
CA VAL A 184 -7.49 -2.68 -23.56
C VAL A 184 -7.27 -3.60 -24.80
N LYS A 185 -8.03 -4.69 -24.93
CA LYS A 185 -7.88 -5.70 -26.00
C LYS A 185 -9.12 -5.91 -26.87
N GLY A 186 -10.11 -5.01 -26.78
CA GLY A 186 -11.31 -5.02 -27.63
C GLY A 186 -11.22 -4.03 -28.77
#